data_AF-A0A6L8ENL1-F1
#
_entry.id   AF-A0A6L8ENL1-F1
#
_cell.length_a   1.000
_cell.length_b   1.000
_cell.length_c   1.000
_cell.angle_alpha   90.00
_cell.angle_beta   90.00
_cell.angle_gamma   90.00
#
_symmetry.space_group_name_H-M   'P 1'
#
loop_
_entity.id
_entity.type
_entity.pdbx_description
1 polymer ?
#
loop_
_entity_poly.entity_id
_entity_poly.type
_entity_poly.pdbx_seq_one_letter_code
_entity_poly.pdbx_strand_id
1 'polypeptide(L)' 'MLGEAQERRLTESIANNRTAWNVIASTSVFSPFHLDIDNKTFNFTGSWDGYPANRDRVVEAIRRSYTGQAVI' A
#
# COMPACT_ATOMS: atom_id res chain seq x y z
N MET A 1 -8.68 -3.71 3.43
CA MET A 1 -9.31 -3.13 2.23
C MET A 1 -9.56 -4.18 1.17
N LEU A 2 -8.51 -4.88 0.70
CA LEU A 2 -8.56 -5.73 -0.50
C LEU A 2 -9.25 -7.10 -0.30
N GLY A 3 -9.28 -7.62 0.93
CA GLY A 3 -9.61 -9.03 1.17
C GLY A 3 -8.45 -9.96 0.82
N GLU A 4 -8.48 -11.19 1.35
CA GLU A 4 -7.33 -12.11 1.32
C GLU A 4 -6.88 -12.47 -0.11
N ALA A 5 -7.83 -12.84 -0.98
CA ALA A 5 -7.51 -13.28 -2.33
C ALA A 5 -6.88 -12.18 -3.20
N GLN A 6 -7.41 -10.95 -3.10
CA GLN A 6 -6.88 -9.81 -3.86
C GLN A 6 -5.53 -9.36 -3.29
N GLU A 7 -5.37 -9.37 -1.97
CA GLU A 7 -4.08 -9.06 -1.34
C GLU A 7 -3.00 -10.05 -1.77
N ARG A 8 -3.26 -11.36 -1.71
CA ARG A 8 -2.33 -12.39 -2.16
C ARG A 8 -1.92 -12.20 -3.61
N ARG A 9 -2.91 -11.99 -4.50
CA ARG A 9 -2.64 -11.76 -5.93
C ARG A 9 -1.76 -10.52 -6.16
N LEU A 10 -2.02 -9.44 -5.42
CA LEU A 10 -1.25 -8.20 -5.52
C LEU A 10 0.19 -8.40 -5.04
N THR A 11 0.38 -8.99 -3.86
CA THR A 11 1.72 -9.20 -3.28
C THR A 11 2.55 -10.17 -4.10
N GLU A 12 1.95 -11.25 -4.62
CA GLU A 12 2.59 -12.18 -5.56
C GLU A 12 2.98 -11.50 -6.88
N SER A 13 2.12 -10.63 -7.42
CA SER A 13 2.42 -9.86 -8.63
C SER A 13 3.60 -8.92 -8.41
N ILE A 14 3.63 -8.19 -7.28
CA ILE A 14 4.74 -7.29 -6.93
C ILE A 14 6.05 -8.06 -6.82
N ALA A 15 6.05 -9.19 -6.11
CA ALA A 15 7.26 -9.96 -5.84
C ALA A 15 7.85 -10.64 -7.09
N ASN A 16 7.02 -11.03 -8.06
CA ASN A 16 7.44 -11.77 -9.24
C ASN A 16 7.64 -10.90 -10.50
N ASN A 17 7.29 -9.61 -10.43
CA ASN A 17 7.39 -8.71 -11.57
C ASN A 17 8.85 -8.31 -11.84
N ARG A 18 9.27 -8.42 -13.12
CA ARG A 18 10.61 -8.06 -13.61
C ARG A 18 10.62 -6.82 -14.50
N THR A 19 9.49 -6.16 -14.68
CA THR A 19 9.42 -4.89 -15.43
C THR A 19 10.14 -3.78 -14.67
N ALA A 20 10.55 -2.73 -15.39
CA ALA A 20 11.19 -1.57 -14.76
C ALA A 20 10.25 -0.78 -13.82
N TRP A 21 8.94 -0.86 -14.05
CA TRP A 21 7.91 -0.15 -13.29
C TRP A 21 6.76 -1.09 -12.92
N ASN A 22 6.26 -0.95 -11.70
CA ASN A 22 5.05 -1.62 -11.23
C ASN A 22 4.04 -0.55 -10.74
N VAL A 23 2.91 -0.43 -11.42
CA VAL A 23 1.89 0.60 -11.14
C VAL A 23 0.73 -0.03 -10.40
N ILE A 24 0.47 0.44 -9.18
CA ILE A 24 -0.61 -0.04 -8.32
C ILE A 24 -1.74 0.98 -8.34
N ALA A 25 -2.71 0.79 -9.23
CA ALA A 25 -3.90 1.65 -9.27
C ALA A 25 -4.83 1.34 -8.09
N SER A 26 -5.08 2.34 -7.24
CA SER A 26 -6.01 2.25 -6.11
C SER A 26 -7.06 3.36 -6.15
N THR A 27 -8.27 3.09 -5.65
CA THR A 27 -9.34 4.08 -5.53
C THR A 27 -9.21 4.98 -4.29
N SER A 28 -8.27 4.67 -3.39
CA SER A 28 -8.09 5.33 -2.10
C SER A 28 -6.63 5.72 -1.91
N VAL A 29 -6.39 6.83 -1.20
CA VAL A 29 -5.03 7.36 -0.95
C VAL A 29 -4.18 6.35 -0.18
N PHE A 30 -3.01 6.00 -0.73
CA PHE A 30 -2.09 5.04 -0.10
C PHE A 30 -1.12 5.68 0.90
N SER A 31 -0.63 6.88 0.57
CA SER A 31 0.30 7.62 1.42
C SER A 31 -0.31 7.86 2.81
N PRO A 32 0.47 7.67 3.90
CA PRO A 32 -0.01 8.01 5.24
C PRO A 32 -0.47 9.47 5.30
N PHE A 33 -1.65 9.70 5.86
CA PHE A 33 -2.15 11.04 6.16
C PHE A 33 -2.10 11.27 7.67
N HIS A 34 -1.35 12.27 8.08
CA HIS A 34 -1.28 12.72 9.47
C HIS A 34 -1.70 14.18 9.53
N LEU A 35 -2.73 14.47 10.31
CA LEU A 35 -3.16 15.82 10.61
C LEU A 35 -3.11 16.01 12.13
N ASP A 36 -2.24 16.89 12.60
CA ASP A 36 -2.10 17.18 14.02
C ASP A 36 -2.85 18.46 14.39
N ILE A 37 -3.83 18.37 15.29
CA ILE A 37 -4.60 19.49 15.83
C ILE A 37 -4.72 19.32 17.34
N ASP A 38 -4.40 20.36 18.12
CA ASP A 38 -4.52 20.37 19.59
C ASP A 38 -3.92 19.13 20.28
N ASN A 39 -2.70 18.74 19.89
CA ASN A 39 -2.00 17.52 20.37
C ASN A 39 -2.75 16.20 20.11
N LYS A 40 -3.63 16.16 19.10
CA LYS A 40 -4.28 14.95 18.61
C LYS A 40 -3.93 14.72 17.15
N THR A 41 -3.54 13.50 16.83
CA THR A 41 -3.27 13.06 15.46
C THR A 41 -4.53 12.44 14.87
N PHE A 42 -4.93 12.94 13.70
CA PHE A 42 -6.05 12.45 12.93
C PHE A 42 -5.55 11.75 11.67
N ASN A 43 -6.15 10.60 11.40
CA ASN A 43 -5.91 9.80 10.20
C ASN A 43 -7.13 9.86 9.29
N PHE A 44 -6.96 9.63 7.99
CA PHE A 44 -8.09 9.60 7.06
C PHE A 44 -8.63 8.17 6.90
N THR A 45 -9.73 7.85 7.60
CA THR A 45 -10.32 6.50 7.62
C THR A 45 -10.87 6.04 6.26
N GLY A 46 -11.16 6.95 5.34
CA GLY A 46 -11.52 6.64 3.95
C GLY A 46 -10.33 6.27 3.06
N SER A 47 -9.13 6.18 3.63
CA SER A 47 -7.89 5.85 2.94
C SER A 47 -7.28 4.52 3.44
N TRP A 48 -6.08 4.21 2.97
CA TRP A 48 -5.31 3.08 3.48
C TRP A 48 -4.93 3.23 4.96
N ASP A 49 -5.03 4.41 5.57
CA ASP A 49 -4.85 4.59 7.01
C ASP A 49 -5.90 3.84 7.85
N GLY A 50 -7.08 3.55 7.28
CA GLY A 50 -8.08 2.68 7.92
C GLY A 50 -7.67 1.20 7.94
N TYR A 51 -6.62 0.82 7.22
CA TYR A 51 -6.18 -0.57 7.02
C TYR A 51 -4.66 -0.75 7.17
N PRO A 52 -4.06 -0.38 8.32
CA PRO A 52 -2.61 -0.33 8.49
C PRO A 52 -1.92 -1.68 8.22
N ALA A 53 -2.46 -2.78 8.75
CA ALA A 53 -1.88 -4.11 8.54
C ALA A 53 -1.92 -4.55 7.06
N ASN A 54 -2.93 -4.12 6.30
CA ASN A 54 -3.04 -4.40 4.86
C ASN A 54 -2.01 -3.56 4.08
N ARG A 55 -1.81 -2.29 4.47
CA ARG A 55 -0.76 -1.43 3.91
C ARG A 55 0.63 -2.02 4.15
N ASP A 56 0.91 -2.46 5.37
CA ASP A 56 2.23 -2.98 5.73
C ASP A 56 2.63 -4.20 4.90
N ARG A 57 1.67 -5.11 4.62
CA ARG A 57 1.92 -6.27 3.75
C ARG A 57 2.24 -5.90 2.31
N VAL A 58 1.60 -4.85 1.78
CA VAL A 58 1.91 -4.33 0.43
C VAL A 58 3.28 -3.64 0.41
N VAL A 59 3.57 -2.79 1.40
CA VAL A 59 4.90 -2.14 1.53
C VAL A 59 6.00 -3.18 1.65
N GLU A 60 5.78 -4.24 2.43
CA GLU A 60 6.74 -5.32 2.59
C GLU A 60 6.96 -6.10 1.27
N ALA A 61 5.89 -6.36 0.50
CA ALA A 61 6.01 -6.97 -0.82
C ALA A 61 6.84 -6.08 -1.78
N ILE A 62 6.64 -4.76 -1.72
CA ILE A 62 7.42 -3.79 -2.52
C ILE A 62 8.90 -3.80 -2.08
N ARG A 63 9.18 -3.76 -0.77
CA ARG A 63 10.55 -3.79 -0.25
C ARG A 63 11.31 -5.05 -0.61
N ARG A 64 10.62 -6.19 -0.70
CA ARG A 64 11.20 -7.48 -1.11
C ARG A 64 11.45 -7.58 -2.61
N SER A 65 10.80 -6.73 -3.41
CA SER A 65 11.01 -6.74 -4.85
C SER A 65 12.33 -6.06 -5.18
N TYR A 66 13.27 -6.81 -5.75
CA TYR A 66 14.59 -6.32 -6.15
C TYR A 66 14.58 -5.58 -7.50
N THR A 67 13.47 -5.65 -8.23
CA THR A 67 13.29 -5.08 -9.57
C THR A 67 11.91 -4.45 -9.70
N GLY A 68 11.81 -3.35 -10.46
CA GLY A 68 10.54 -2.68 -10.67
C GLY A 68 10.24 -1.64 -9.60
N GLN A 69 10.45 -0.38 -9.94
CA GLN A 69 10.09 0.73 -9.06
C GLN A 69 8.56 0.79 -8.91
N ALA A 70 8.09 0.75 -7.68
CA ALA A 70 6.67 0.82 -7.39
C ALA A 70 6.17 2.27 -7.49
N VAL A 71 5.07 2.46 -8.22
CA VAL A 71 4.32 3.71 -8.30
C VAL A 71 2.91 3.41 -7.83
N ILE A 72 2.44 4.16 -6.85
CA ILE A 72 1.12 4.00 -6.23
C ILE A 72 0.36 5.31 -6.37
#